data_AF-A0A0C2XL96-F1
#
_entry.id   AF-A0A0C2XL96-F1
#
_cell.length_a   1.000
_cell.length_b   1.000
_cell.length_c   1.000
_cell.angle_alpha   90.00
_cell.angle_beta   90.00
_cell.angle_gamma   90.00
#
_symmetry.space_group_name_H-M   'P 1'
#
loop_
_entity.id
_entity.type
_entity.pdbx_description
1 polymer ?
#
loop_
_entity_poly.entity_id
_entity_poly.type
_entity_poly.pdbx_seq_one_letter_code
_entity_poly.pdbx_strand_id
1 'polypeptide(L)'
;LSSLLYRDPTLYGGIRARHISILEYFTGSSCPLDFRVDLKQANTELGTYCLQTMITKLRFNICKLETSYRANSEIEDLSERVQKHIPNILQYSCLHWSNHLCSSVDQASKEICEYLDTFLRGERVLYWLEVLSVMGRVPQAISALRKIIKYHRLFEEKIINLAEDALRFVLAFLTPISTSAPHIYLSALPFAPSESSIWKTACKLFSNVMKVSQGRMMKWPKVAAIWKGHTDKIHSIAYSPDGLNVVSGS
;
A
#
# COMPACT_ATOMS: atom_id res chain seq x y z
N LEU A 1 40.18 7.80 -6.33
CA LEU A 1 39.15 7.29 -5.40
C LEU A 1 37.83 7.17 -6.17
N SER A 2 37.26 5.96 -6.27
CA SER A 2 35.95 5.75 -6.90
C SER A 2 34.84 6.31 -6.01
N SER A 3 33.76 6.83 -6.61
CA SER A 3 32.57 7.28 -5.86
C SER A 3 31.99 6.14 -5.02
N LEU A 4 31.65 6.44 -3.75
CA LEU A 4 30.96 5.52 -2.82
C LEU A 4 29.52 5.19 -3.25
N LEU A 5 28.94 6.09 -4.04
CA LEU A 5 27.61 5.94 -4.63
C LEU A 5 27.72 5.69 -6.14
N TYR A 6 26.77 4.95 -6.69
CA TYR A 6 26.61 4.79 -8.13
C TYR A 6 25.15 4.92 -8.53
N ARG A 7 24.90 5.31 -9.78
CA ARG A 7 23.57 5.23 -10.38
C ARG A 7 23.39 3.83 -10.93
N ASP A 8 22.38 3.14 -10.45
CA ASP A 8 22.03 1.81 -10.91
C ASP A 8 21.16 1.92 -12.19
N PRO A 9 21.69 1.55 -13.36
CA PRO A 9 20.93 1.64 -14.62
C PRO A 9 19.74 0.67 -14.63
N THR A 10 19.74 -0.37 -13.80
CA THR A 10 18.64 -1.34 -13.70
C THR A 10 17.46 -0.83 -12.88
N LEU A 11 17.64 0.28 -12.15
CA LEU A 11 16.62 0.90 -11.30
C LEU A 11 16.36 2.36 -11.69
N TYR A 12 16.18 2.62 -12.98
CA TYR A 12 15.83 3.95 -13.50
C TYR A 12 16.81 5.05 -13.04
N GLY A 13 18.09 4.71 -12.89
CA GLY A 13 19.13 5.64 -12.44
C GLY A 13 19.11 5.95 -10.93
N GLY A 14 18.47 5.08 -10.13
CA GLY A 14 18.47 5.19 -8.67
C GLY A 14 19.88 5.20 -8.08
N ILE A 15 20.08 5.99 -7.02
CA ILE A 15 21.38 6.11 -6.36
C ILE A 15 21.53 4.99 -5.34
N ARG A 16 22.64 4.24 -5.42
CA ARG A 16 22.95 3.14 -4.51
C ARG A 16 24.33 3.25 -3.90
N ALA A 17 24.45 2.80 -2.67
CA ALA A 17 25.74 2.55 -2.04
C ALA A 17 26.42 1.33 -2.70
N ARG A 18 27.73 1.41 -2.92
CA ARG A 18 28.50 0.30 -3.49
C ARG A 18 28.64 -0.90 -2.55
N HIS A 19 28.54 -0.67 -1.24
CA HIS A 19 28.70 -1.71 -0.24
C HIS A 19 27.90 -1.36 1.03
N ILE A 20 27.39 -2.40 1.73
CA ILE A 20 26.60 -2.23 2.96
C ILE A 20 27.38 -1.56 4.09
N SER A 21 28.71 -1.75 4.13
CA SER A 21 29.59 -1.11 5.11
C SER A 21 29.54 0.42 5.09
N ILE A 22 29.10 1.03 3.97
CA ILE A 22 28.91 2.48 3.89
C ILE A 22 27.73 2.89 4.79
N LEU A 23 26.63 2.15 4.73
CA LEU A 23 25.49 2.36 5.62
C LEU A 23 25.92 2.11 7.07
N GLU A 24 26.57 0.98 7.34
CA GLU A 24 27.04 0.63 8.69
C GLU A 24 27.99 1.68 9.27
N TYR A 25 28.87 2.25 8.44
CA TYR A 25 29.73 3.35 8.84
C TYR A 25 28.90 4.56 9.25
N PHE A 26 28.05 5.08 8.35
CA PHE A 26 27.28 6.30 8.63
C PHE A 26 26.29 6.16 9.79
N THR A 27 25.85 4.94 10.12
CA THR A 27 24.94 4.69 11.24
C THR A 27 25.66 4.21 12.51
N GLY A 28 26.96 3.91 12.41
CA GLY A 28 27.75 3.28 13.46
C GLY A 28 28.46 4.29 14.37
N SER A 29 28.96 3.78 15.50
CA SER A 29 29.72 4.57 16.48
C SER A 29 31.07 5.07 15.94
N SER A 30 31.59 4.46 14.87
CA SER A 30 32.86 4.84 14.25
C SER A 30 32.77 6.09 13.35
N CYS A 31 31.57 6.51 12.94
CA CYS A 31 31.40 7.73 12.16
C CYS A 31 31.37 8.97 13.08
N PRO A 32 32.13 10.04 12.76
CA PRO A 32 32.05 11.31 13.49
C PRO A 32 30.61 11.83 13.57
N LEU A 33 30.26 12.48 14.68
CA LEU A 33 28.87 12.90 14.95
C LEU A 33 28.31 13.80 13.84
N ASP A 34 29.13 14.69 13.27
CA ASP A 34 28.73 15.62 12.20
C ASP A 34 28.29 14.93 10.89
N PHE A 35 28.67 13.66 10.70
CA PHE A 35 28.32 12.85 9.52
C PHE A 35 27.46 11.63 9.88
N ARG A 36 27.19 11.41 11.17
CA ARG A 36 26.43 10.24 11.63
C ARG A 36 24.95 10.45 11.35
N VAL A 37 24.33 9.46 10.73
CA VAL A 37 22.91 9.46 10.42
C VAL A 37 22.15 8.81 11.56
N ASP A 38 21.25 9.57 12.17
CA ASP A 38 20.21 8.99 13.02
C ASP A 38 19.16 8.32 12.12
N LEU A 39 19.18 6.99 12.08
CA LEU A 39 18.24 6.19 11.29
C LEU A 39 16.79 6.40 11.71
N LYS A 40 16.52 6.63 12.99
CA LYS A 40 15.16 6.85 13.48
C LYS A 40 14.63 8.18 12.96
N GLN A 41 15.43 9.24 13.08
CA GLN A 41 15.08 10.54 12.55
C GLN A 41 14.90 10.48 11.02
N ALA A 42 15.87 9.91 10.29
CA ALA A 42 15.81 9.80 8.84
C ALA A 42 14.59 9.01 8.34
N ASN A 43 14.24 7.91 9.00
CA ASN A 43 13.02 7.17 8.67
C ASN A 43 11.75 7.97 8.98
N THR A 44 11.72 8.71 10.09
CA THR A 44 10.58 9.58 10.43
C THR A 44 10.37 10.64 9.35
N GLU A 45 11.45 11.32 8.94
CA GLU A 45 11.42 12.33 7.88
C GLU A 45 10.99 11.74 6.54
N LEU A 46 11.61 10.63 6.11
CA LEU A 46 11.25 9.96 4.85
C LEU A 46 9.81 9.47 4.85
N GLY A 47 9.33 8.90 5.95
CA GLY A 47 7.94 8.48 6.10
C GLY A 47 6.97 9.65 5.94
N THR A 48 7.26 10.77 6.60
CA THR A 48 6.47 12.01 6.50
C THR A 48 6.46 12.55 5.06
N TYR A 49 7.62 12.65 4.41
CA TYR A 49 7.69 13.09 3.01
C TYR A 49 6.95 12.15 2.05
N CYS A 50 6.96 10.84 2.32
CA CYS A 50 6.19 9.88 1.53
C CYS A 50 4.69 10.15 1.65
N LEU A 51 4.18 10.36 2.86
CA LEU A 51 2.77 10.68 3.09
C LEU A 51 2.38 11.99 2.41
N GLN A 52 3.16 13.06 2.59
CA GLN A 52 2.94 14.35 1.94
C GLN A 52 2.92 14.22 0.41
N THR A 53 3.85 13.45 -0.16
CA THR A 53 3.91 13.20 -1.61
C THR A 53 2.65 12.48 -2.09
N MET A 54 2.18 11.47 -1.36
CA MET A 54 0.95 10.75 -1.72
C MET A 54 -0.30 11.64 -1.59
N ILE A 55 -0.41 12.41 -0.50
CA ILE A 55 -1.52 13.34 -0.25
C ILE A 55 -1.56 14.47 -1.28
N THR A 56 -0.44 14.84 -1.89
CA THR A 56 -0.41 15.92 -2.88
C THR A 56 -0.54 15.42 -4.32
N LYS A 57 0.16 14.33 -4.67
CA LYS A 57 0.33 13.90 -6.08
C LYS A 57 -0.61 12.80 -6.54
N LEU A 58 -1.20 12.02 -5.62
CA LEU A 58 -2.19 11.03 -6.01
C LEU A 58 -3.44 11.71 -6.59
N ARG A 59 -4.03 11.11 -7.61
CA ARG A 59 -5.26 11.60 -8.24
C ARG A 59 -5.92 10.46 -9.01
N PHE A 60 -7.22 10.61 -9.24
CA PHE A 60 -7.99 9.71 -10.08
C PHE A 60 -7.43 9.62 -11.49
N ASN A 61 -7.39 8.40 -12.02
CA ASN A 61 -6.97 8.06 -13.38
C ASN A 61 -5.63 8.72 -13.78
N ILE A 62 -4.60 8.56 -12.94
CA ILE A 62 -3.32 9.26 -13.07
C ILE A 62 -2.61 8.94 -14.39
N CYS A 63 -2.76 7.72 -14.89
CA CYS A 63 -2.23 7.25 -16.17
C CYS A 63 -3.19 7.47 -17.35
N LYS A 64 -4.30 8.18 -17.17
CA LYS A 64 -5.26 8.54 -18.22
C LYS A 64 -5.76 7.34 -19.03
N LEU A 65 -6.11 6.26 -18.34
CA LEU A 65 -6.72 5.08 -18.96
C LEU A 65 -8.06 5.49 -19.58
N GLU A 66 -8.23 5.19 -20.87
CA GLU A 66 -9.36 5.63 -21.68
C GLU A 66 -10.60 4.78 -21.43
N THR A 67 -10.41 3.52 -21.07
CA THR A 67 -11.50 2.55 -20.88
C THR A 67 -11.22 1.66 -19.69
N SER A 68 -12.28 1.09 -19.13
CA SER A 68 -12.20 0.03 -18.13
C SER A 68 -12.24 -1.39 -18.72
N TYR A 69 -12.41 -1.54 -20.04
CA TYR A 69 -12.60 -2.85 -20.68
C TYR A 69 -11.28 -3.62 -20.83
N ARG A 70 -10.15 -2.91 -20.85
CA ARG A 70 -8.82 -3.50 -21.01
C ARG A 70 -8.21 -3.82 -19.65
N ALA A 71 -7.54 -4.96 -19.56
CA ALA A 71 -6.63 -5.23 -18.47
C ALA A 71 -5.40 -4.33 -18.57
N ASN A 72 -4.73 -4.07 -17.44
CA ASN A 72 -3.49 -3.29 -17.41
C ASN A 72 -2.44 -3.91 -18.36
N SER A 73 -2.37 -5.25 -18.43
CA SER A 73 -1.46 -5.99 -19.29
C SER A 73 -1.74 -5.84 -20.79
N GLU A 74 -2.95 -5.43 -21.16
CA GLU A 74 -3.34 -5.26 -22.56
C GLU A 74 -3.01 -3.86 -23.09
N ILE A 75 -2.58 -2.93 -22.23
CA ILE A 75 -2.28 -1.54 -22.61
C ILE A 75 -0.80 -1.43 -23.00
N GLU A 76 -0.54 -1.35 -24.31
CA GLU A 76 0.81 -1.39 -24.89
C GLU A 76 1.74 -0.30 -24.34
N ASP A 77 1.24 0.93 -24.17
CA ASP A 77 1.99 2.11 -23.72
C ASP A 77 1.91 2.36 -22.21
N LEU A 78 1.40 1.39 -21.42
CA LEU A 78 1.19 1.59 -19.97
C LEU A 78 2.48 1.92 -19.23
N SER A 79 3.59 1.25 -19.57
CA SER A 79 4.89 1.49 -18.94
C SER A 79 5.36 2.93 -19.17
N GLU A 80 5.19 3.45 -20.39
CA GLU A 80 5.52 4.83 -20.75
C GLU A 80 4.64 5.83 -20.00
N ARG A 81 3.34 5.54 -19.88
CA ARG A 81 2.39 6.35 -19.10
C ARG A 81 2.75 6.39 -17.63
N VAL A 82 3.16 5.26 -17.04
CA VAL A 82 3.65 5.20 -15.66
C VAL A 82 4.87 6.11 -15.49
N GLN A 83 5.87 6.01 -16.37
CA GLN A 83 7.07 6.87 -16.30
C GLN A 83 6.73 8.36 -16.48
N LYS A 84 5.80 8.68 -17.38
CA LYS A 84 5.39 10.05 -17.68
C LYS A 84 4.53 10.69 -16.58
N HIS A 85 3.66 9.91 -15.94
CA HIS A 85 2.63 10.44 -15.05
C HIS A 85 2.83 10.12 -13.56
N ILE A 86 3.69 9.16 -13.23
CA ILE A 86 3.97 8.75 -11.85
C ILE A 86 5.46 8.95 -11.58
N PRO A 87 5.87 10.14 -11.09
CA PRO A 87 7.27 10.43 -10.81
C PRO A 87 7.90 9.42 -9.86
N ASN A 88 9.21 9.17 -9.97
CA ASN A 88 9.95 8.23 -9.12
C ASN A 88 9.73 8.47 -7.61
N ILE A 89 9.62 9.73 -7.19
CA ILE A 89 9.32 10.06 -5.78
C ILE A 89 7.94 9.55 -5.34
N LEU A 90 6.93 9.60 -6.21
CA LEU A 90 5.59 9.08 -5.91
C LEU A 90 5.60 7.54 -5.92
N GLN A 91 6.27 6.91 -6.89
CA GLN A 91 6.44 5.46 -6.92
C GLN A 91 7.11 4.95 -5.64
N TYR A 92 8.22 5.59 -5.23
CA TYR A 92 8.91 5.28 -3.99
C TYR A 92 7.99 5.44 -2.77
N SER A 93 7.30 6.57 -2.69
CA SER A 93 6.37 6.87 -1.60
C SER A 93 5.28 5.81 -1.48
N CYS A 94 4.66 5.42 -2.59
CA CYS A 94 3.59 4.42 -2.63
C CYS A 94 4.06 3.01 -2.20
N LEU A 95 5.35 2.71 -2.32
CA LEU A 95 5.92 1.39 -1.99
C LEU A 95 6.54 1.32 -0.58
N HIS A 96 7.02 2.44 -0.03
CA HIS A 96 7.92 2.40 1.12
C HIS A 96 7.47 3.19 2.35
N TRP A 97 6.41 4.02 2.25
CA TRP A 97 5.94 4.85 3.37
C TRP A 97 5.78 4.06 4.69
N SER A 98 5.15 2.89 4.65
CA SER A 98 4.91 2.06 5.85
C SER A 98 6.20 1.47 6.43
N ASN A 99 7.24 1.26 5.61
CA ASN A 99 8.52 0.73 6.10
C ASN A 99 9.24 1.76 6.95
N HIS A 100 9.20 3.01 6.53
CA HIS A 100 9.78 4.13 7.25
C HIS A 100 9.02 4.42 8.56
N LEU A 101 7.69 4.50 8.50
CA LEU A 101 6.89 4.81 9.70
C LEU A 101 6.96 3.71 10.78
N CYS A 102 7.15 2.46 10.37
CA CYS A 102 7.21 1.32 11.29
C CYS A 102 8.65 0.82 11.54
N SER A 103 9.67 1.64 11.27
CA SER A 103 11.06 1.29 11.58
C SER A 103 11.43 1.56 13.05
N SER A 104 10.65 2.38 13.76
CA SER A 104 10.88 2.76 15.15
C SER A 104 9.89 2.08 16.11
N VAL A 105 10.22 2.09 17.39
CA VAL A 105 9.35 1.62 18.49
C VAL A 105 8.61 2.76 19.20
N ASP A 106 8.93 4.01 18.87
CA ASP A 106 8.31 5.19 19.49
C ASP A 106 6.96 5.54 18.87
N GLN A 107 6.11 6.14 19.69
CA GLN A 107 4.82 6.65 19.26
C GLN A 107 4.97 7.58 18.05
N ALA A 108 4.11 7.40 17.03
CA ALA A 108 4.04 8.32 15.91
C ALA A 108 3.67 9.72 16.39
N SER A 109 4.26 10.75 15.77
CA SER A 109 3.90 12.13 16.05
C SER A 109 2.45 12.40 15.65
N LYS A 110 1.83 13.40 16.27
CA LYS A 110 0.47 13.86 15.92
C LYS A 110 0.35 14.18 14.43
N GLU A 111 1.37 14.84 13.87
CA GLU A 111 1.43 15.18 12.44
C GLU A 111 1.36 13.92 11.54
N ILE A 112 2.13 12.87 11.87
CA ILE A 112 2.09 11.60 11.13
C ILE A 112 0.70 10.96 11.21
N CYS A 113 0.09 10.96 12.40
CA CYS A 113 -1.27 10.47 12.59
C CYS A 113 -2.30 11.25 11.76
N GLU A 114 -2.17 12.58 11.66
CA GLU A 114 -3.04 13.43 10.84
C GLU A 114 -2.88 13.15 9.33
N TYR A 115 -1.63 12.99 8.86
CA TYR A 115 -1.38 12.59 7.48
C TYR A 115 -1.90 11.19 7.18
N LEU A 116 -1.73 10.22 8.08
CA LEU A 116 -2.26 8.87 7.90
C LEU A 116 -3.78 8.85 7.90
N ASP A 117 -4.43 9.63 8.75
CA ASP A 117 -5.89 9.76 8.74
C ASP A 117 -6.33 10.30 7.39
N THR A 118 -5.72 11.39 6.92
CA THR A 118 -6.01 12.02 5.62
C THR A 118 -5.75 11.07 4.44
N PHE A 119 -4.72 10.24 4.52
CA PHE A 119 -4.35 9.31 3.46
C PHE A 119 -5.27 8.08 3.40
N LEU A 120 -5.56 7.46 4.55
CA LEU A 120 -6.37 6.24 4.62
C LEU A 120 -7.87 6.53 4.56
N ARG A 121 -8.29 7.72 4.98
CA ARG A 121 -9.67 8.20 4.86
C ARG A 121 -9.88 8.78 3.47
N GLY A 122 -11.03 8.50 2.85
CA GLY A 122 -11.40 9.12 1.58
C GLY A 122 -10.88 8.38 0.35
N GLU A 123 -10.68 9.15 -0.70
CA GLU A 123 -10.32 8.68 -2.04
C GLU A 123 -8.83 8.41 -2.20
N ARG A 124 -7.99 8.96 -1.32
CA ARG A 124 -6.52 8.86 -1.44
C ARG A 124 -6.02 7.42 -1.39
N VAL A 125 -6.63 6.59 -0.55
CA VAL A 125 -6.34 5.14 -0.52
C VAL A 125 -6.69 4.47 -1.84
N LEU A 126 -7.76 4.89 -2.53
CA LEU A 126 -8.14 4.35 -3.84
C LEU A 126 -7.16 4.76 -4.93
N TYR A 127 -6.72 6.03 -4.92
CA TYR A 127 -5.72 6.53 -5.86
C TYR A 127 -4.35 5.88 -5.64
N TRP A 128 -4.01 5.57 -4.38
CA TRP A 128 -2.82 4.79 -4.07
C TRP A 128 -2.91 3.37 -4.63
N LEU A 129 -4.05 2.70 -4.47
CA LEU A 129 -4.28 1.40 -5.10
C LEU A 129 -4.25 1.46 -6.62
N GLU A 130 -4.69 2.56 -7.23
CA GLU A 130 -4.62 2.78 -8.68
C GLU A 130 -3.17 2.83 -9.16
N VAL A 131 -2.31 3.60 -8.48
CA VAL A 131 -0.86 3.64 -8.75
C VAL A 131 -0.24 2.26 -8.60
N LEU A 132 -0.55 1.54 -7.51
CA LEU A 132 -0.05 0.18 -7.31
C LEU A 132 -0.57 -0.79 -8.36
N SER A 133 -1.80 -0.63 -8.83
CA SER A 133 -2.41 -1.46 -9.88
C SER A 133 -1.65 -1.31 -11.20
N VAL A 134 -1.47 -0.09 -11.70
CA VAL A 134 -0.78 0.16 -12.98
C VAL A 134 0.71 -0.18 -12.92
N MET A 135 1.31 -0.17 -11.73
CA MET A 135 2.69 -0.63 -11.51
C MET A 135 2.80 -2.16 -11.38
N GLY A 136 1.69 -2.90 -11.29
CA GLY A 136 1.69 -4.34 -11.00
C GLY A 136 2.23 -4.66 -9.60
N ARG A 137 1.84 -3.84 -8.60
CA ARG A 137 2.34 -3.84 -7.22
C ARG A 137 1.21 -3.78 -6.17
N VAL A 138 0.01 -4.26 -6.48
CA VAL A 138 -1.09 -4.32 -5.51
C VAL A 138 -0.75 -5.15 -4.24
N PRO A 139 -0.04 -6.29 -4.32
CA PRO A 139 0.33 -7.05 -3.12
C PRO A 139 1.12 -6.24 -2.08
N GLN A 140 1.86 -5.21 -2.49
CA GLN A 140 2.59 -4.32 -1.59
C GLN A 140 1.65 -3.51 -0.69
N ALA A 141 0.42 -3.23 -1.13
CA ALA A 141 -0.61 -2.62 -0.27
C ALA A 141 -0.94 -3.51 0.94
N ILE A 142 -1.05 -4.83 0.72
CA ILE A 142 -1.31 -5.81 1.79
C ILE A 142 -0.17 -5.76 2.81
N SER A 143 1.08 -5.80 2.35
CA SER A 143 2.26 -5.72 3.22
C SER A 143 2.30 -4.41 4.01
N ALA A 144 2.01 -3.28 3.36
CA ALA A 144 2.01 -1.96 3.99
C ALA A 144 0.94 -1.83 5.09
N LEU A 145 -0.30 -2.23 4.78
CA LEU A 145 -1.43 -2.14 5.71
C LEU A 145 -1.27 -3.12 6.88
N ARG A 146 -0.82 -4.37 6.61
CA ARG A 146 -0.48 -5.33 7.68
C ARG A 146 0.61 -4.80 8.60
N LYS A 147 1.55 -4.03 8.06
CA LYS A 147 2.61 -3.42 8.88
C LYS A 147 2.02 -2.39 9.85
N ILE A 148 1.17 -1.46 9.37
CA ILE A 148 0.48 -0.50 10.25
C ILE A 148 -0.32 -1.22 11.35
N ILE A 149 -1.06 -2.27 11.00
CA ILE A 149 -1.84 -3.08 11.97
C ILE A 149 -0.92 -3.81 12.96
N LYS A 150 0.19 -4.38 12.49
CA LYS A 150 1.18 -5.07 13.35
C LYS A 150 1.76 -4.11 14.38
N TYR A 151 2.09 -2.89 13.96
CA TYR A 151 2.63 -1.83 14.82
C TYR A 151 1.54 -0.92 15.39
N HIS A 152 0.34 -1.48 15.67
CA HIS A 152 -0.82 -0.71 16.12
C HIS A 152 -0.56 0.21 17.31
N ARG A 153 0.34 -0.19 18.22
CA ARG A 153 0.70 0.59 19.41
C ARG A 153 1.27 1.97 19.06
N LEU A 154 1.88 2.13 17.88
CA LEU A 154 2.50 3.38 17.46
C LEU A 154 1.48 4.43 16.99
N PHE A 155 0.24 4.02 16.69
CA PHE A 155 -0.76 4.87 16.03
C PHE A 155 -2.05 4.94 16.84
N GLU A 156 -2.88 5.94 16.54
CA GLU A 156 -4.21 6.06 17.12
C GLU A 156 -5.14 4.94 16.64
N GLU A 157 -6.06 4.49 17.50
CA GLU A 157 -7.02 3.41 17.19
C GLU A 157 -7.81 3.67 15.89
N LYS A 158 -8.16 4.93 15.62
CA LYS A 158 -8.86 5.32 14.38
C LYS A 158 -8.06 4.96 13.12
N ILE A 159 -6.72 5.09 13.15
CA ILE A 159 -5.84 4.78 12.02
C ILE A 159 -5.82 3.28 11.78
N ILE A 160 -5.80 2.50 12.86
CA ILE A 160 -5.81 1.05 12.80
C ILE A 160 -7.13 0.56 12.18
N ASN A 161 -8.26 1.13 12.62
CA ASN A 161 -9.57 0.82 12.04
C ASN A 161 -9.64 1.16 10.54
N LEU A 162 -9.09 2.29 10.11
CA LEU A 162 -8.99 2.65 8.68
C LEU A 162 -8.08 1.68 7.91
N ALA A 163 -6.93 1.31 8.48
CA ALA A 163 -6.00 0.37 7.86
C ALA A 163 -6.59 -1.05 7.73
N GLU A 164 -7.35 -1.51 8.73
CA GLU A 164 -8.08 -2.78 8.67
C GLU A 164 -9.17 -2.77 7.60
N ASP A 165 -9.94 -1.69 7.51
CA ASP A 165 -10.97 -1.52 6.49
C ASP A 165 -10.37 -1.52 5.07
N ALA A 166 -9.26 -0.80 4.87
CA ALA A 166 -8.49 -0.81 3.63
C ALA A 166 -7.90 -2.19 3.33
N LEU A 167 -7.37 -2.89 4.32
CA LEU A 167 -6.81 -4.23 4.12
C LEU A 167 -7.89 -5.21 3.66
N ARG A 168 -9.08 -5.17 4.28
CA ARG A 168 -10.21 -6.01 3.87
C ARG A 168 -10.69 -5.68 2.46
N PHE A 169 -10.72 -4.40 2.09
CA PHE A 169 -11.04 -3.98 0.73
C PHE A 169 -10.04 -4.55 -0.29
N VAL A 170 -8.74 -4.42 -0.03
CA VAL A 170 -7.69 -4.95 -0.92
C VAL A 170 -7.77 -6.47 -1.03
N LEU A 171 -7.97 -7.18 0.08
CA LEU A 171 -8.06 -8.64 0.07
C LEU A 171 -9.31 -9.14 -0.67
N ALA A 172 -10.46 -8.50 -0.47
CA ALA A 172 -11.72 -8.87 -1.11
C ALA A 172 -11.68 -8.66 -2.63
N PHE A 173 -10.93 -7.67 -3.10
CA PHE A 173 -10.90 -7.25 -4.50
C PHE A 173 -9.50 -7.35 -5.12
N LEU A 174 -8.62 -8.18 -4.57
CA LEU A 174 -7.22 -8.29 -5.01
C LEU A 174 -7.12 -8.58 -6.50
N THR A 175 -7.86 -9.57 -6.98
CA THR A 175 -7.84 -9.98 -8.39
C THR A 175 -8.29 -8.84 -9.32
N PRO A 176 -9.52 -8.28 -9.22
CA PRO A 176 -9.97 -7.26 -10.18
C PRO A 176 -9.09 -6.01 -10.16
N ILE A 177 -8.66 -5.52 -9.00
CA ILE A 177 -7.82 -4.31 -8.93
C ILE A 177 -6.39 -4.56 -9.39
N SER A 178 -5.87 -5.80 -9.31
CA SER A 178 -4.57 -6.15 -9.87
C SER A 178 -4.62 -6.29 -11.39
N THR A 179 -5.73 -6.80 -11.91
CA THR A 179 -5.94 -6.99 -13.34
C THR A 179 -6.17 -5.66 -14.07
N SER A 180 -6.99 -4.77 -13.52
CA SER A 180 -7.37 -3.52 -14.18
C SER A 180 -7.67 -2.42 -13.17
N ALA A 181 -6.90 -1.32 -13.20
CA ALA A 181 -7.00 -0.24 -12.22
C ALA A 181 -8.41 0.40 -12.13
N PRO A 182 -9.14 0.63 -13.24
CA PRO A 182 -10.51 1.17 -13.19
C PRO A 182 -11.50 0.32 -12.36
N HIS A 183 -11.26 -0.99 -12.20
CA HIS A 183 -12.12 -1.85 -11.40
C HIS A 183 -12.08 -1.57 -9.89
N ILE A 184 -11.14 -0.74 -9.42
CA ILE A 184 -11.18 -0.15 -8.07
C ILE A 184 -12.50 0.61 -7.88
N TYR A 185 -12.95 1.35 -8.89
CA TYR A 185 -14.13 2.21 -8.80
C TYR A 185 -15.39 1.54 -9.34
N LEU A 186 -15.25 0.67 -10.36
CA LEU A 186 -16.39 0.04 -11.03
C LEU A 186 -16.85 -1.25 -10.36
N SER A 187 -15.94 -1.99 -9.72
CA SER A 187 -16.24 -3.28 -9.10
C SER A 187 -15.98 -3.29 -7.61
N ALA A 188 -14.83 -2.81 -7.14
CA ALA A 188 -14.48 -2.90 -5.73
C ALA A 188 -15.30 -1.92 -4.86
N LEU A 189 -15.29 -0.63 -5.20
CA LEU A 189 -16.00 0.41 -4.45
C LEU A 189 -17.52 0.17 -4.31
N PRO A 190 -18.30 -0.11 -5.38
CA PRO A 190 -19.73 -0.36 -5.28
C PRO A 190 -20.10 -1.57 -4.41
N PHE A 191 -19.24 -2.58 -4.39
CA PHE A 191 -19.45 -3.81 -3.62
C PHE A 191 -18.84 -3.77 -2.21
N ALA A 192 -18.11 -2.70 -1.87
CA ALA A 192 -17.65 -2.49 -0.49
C ALA A 192 -18.85 -2.40 0.47
N PRO A 193 -18.72 -2.87 1.72
CA PRO A 193 -19.82 -2.81 2.67
C PRO A 193 -20.28 -1.38 2.93
N SER A 194 -21.59 -1.17 3.08
CA SER A 194 -22.17 0.18 3.23
C SER A 194 -21.71 0.92 4.49
N GLU A 195 -21.26 0.19 5.53
CA GLU A 195 -20.71 0.79 6.74
C GLU A 195 -19.19 0.99 6.71
N SER A 196 -18.49 0.45 5.70
CA SER A 196 -17.04 0.63 5.54
C SER A 196 -16.67 2.11 5.43
N SER A 197 -15.52 2.47 5.98
CA SER A 197 -15.00 3.84 5.93
C SER A 197 -14.70 4.24 4.49
N ILE A 198 -14.15 3.33 3.68
CA ILE A 198 -13.88 3.53 2.25
C ILE A 198 -15.17 3.88 1.51
N TRP A 199 -16.25 3.10 1.70
CA TRP A 199 -17.51 3.42 1.04
C TRP A 199 -18.07 4.77 1.49
N LYS A 200 -18.16 5.00 2.80
CA LYS A 200 -18.77 6.22 3.37
C LYS A 200 -18.09 7.50 2.91
N THR A 201 -16.79 7.44 2.65
CA THR A 201 -15.97 8.59 2.28
C THR A 201 -15.84 8.74 0.77
N ALA A 202 -15.58 7.67 0.03
CA ALA A 202 -15.34 7.73 -1.41
C ALA A 202 -16.62 7.77 -2.26
N CYS A 203 -17.75 7.18 -1.82
CA CYS A 203 -18.95 7.08 -2.68
C CYS A 203 -19.53 8.44 -3.08
N LYS A 204 -19.33 9.47 -2.26
CA LYS A 204 -19.79 10.84 -2.52
C LYS A 204 -19.03 11.51 -3.67
N LEU A 205 -17.80 11.06 -3.95
CA LEU A 205 -16.92 11.64 -4.96
C LEU A 205 -17.17 11.06 -6.35
N PHE A 206 -17.84 9.90 -6.44
CA PHE A 206 -18.09 9.20 -7.70
C PHE A 206 -19.60 9.02 -7.91
N SER A 207 -20.23 9.99 -8.57
CA SER A 207 -21.69 10.05 -8.77
C SER A 207 -22.25 8.96 -9.70
N ASN A 208 -21.42 8.41 -10.59
CA ASN A 208 -21.82 7.42 -11.61
C ASN A 208 -21.43 5.98 -11.25
N VAL A 209 -21.16 5.71 -9.97
CA VAL A 209 -20.85 4.34 -9.50
C VAL A 209 -22.12 3.49 -9.48
N MET A 210 -21.97 2.23 -9.90
CA MET A 210 -23.03 1.23 -9.82
C MET A 210 -23.65 1.19 -8.42
N LYS A 211 -24.97 1.03 -8.32
CA LYS A 211 -25.65 0.84 -7.04
C LYS A 211 -26.10 -0.60 -6.90
N VAL A 212 -25.66 -1.26 -5.83
CA VAL A 212 -26.14 -2.59 -5.46
C VAL A 212 -27.50 -2.42 -4.76
N SER A 213 -28.58 -2.83 -5.43
CA SER A 213 -29.95 -2.67 -4.92
C SER A 213 -30.33 -3.70 -3.86
N GLN A 214 -29.80 -4.92 -3.95
CA GLN A 214 -30.07 -6.02 -3.01
C GLN A 214 -28.79 -6.81 -2.73
N GLY A 215 -28.71 -7.41 -1.54
CA GLY A 215 -27.59 -8.29 -1.17
C GLY A 215 -26.28 -7.58 -0.83
N ARG A 216 -26.28 -6.25 -0.73
CA ARG A 216 -25.08 -5.50 -0.31
C ARG A 216 -24.74 -5.81 1.14
N MET A 217 -23.47 -6.10 1.40
CA MET A 217 -22.97 -6.28 2.76
C MET A 217 -23.05 -4.97 3.56
N MET A 218 -23.49 -5.04 4.82
CA MET A 218 -23.45 -3.87 5.71
C MET A 218 -22.05 -3.69 6.29
N LYS A 219 -21.44 -4.76 6.79
CA LYS A 219 -20.09 -4.81 7.34
C LYS A 219 -19.27 -5.89 6.64
N TRP A 220 -17.95 -5.76 6.69
CA TRP A 220 -17.08 -6.86 6.29
C TRP A 220 -17.39 -8.12 7.09
N PRO A 221 -17.30 -9.32 6.47
CA PRO A 221 -17.52 -10.55 7.18
C PRO A 221 -16.41 -10.74 8.22
N LYS A 222 -16.76 -11.23 9.42
CA LYS A 222 -15.77 -11.54 10.46
C LYS A 222 -14.87 -12.72 10.06
N VAL A 223 -15.34 -13.56 9.14
CA VAL A 223 -14.61 -14.69 8.57
C VAL A 223 -14.26 -14.33 7.13
N ALA A 224 -12.96 -14.21 6.83
CA ALA A 224 -12.48 -13.77 5.52
C ALA A 224 -12.75 -14.80 4.41
N ALA A 225 -12.69 -16.09 4.73
CA ALA A 225 -13.01 -17.18 3.81
C ALA A 225 -13.31 -18.47 4.58
N ILE A 226 -14.25 -19.28 4.06
CA ILE A 226 -14.51 -20.63 4.54
C ILE A 226 -13.97 -21.59 3.47
N TRP A 227 -12.92 -22.33 3.82
CA TRP A 227 -12.28 -23.28 2.91
C TRP A 227 -12.87 -24.66 3.17
N LYS A 228 -13.55 -25.22 2.16
CA LYS A 228 -14.17 -26.56 2.21
C LYS A 228 -13.40 -27.48 1.28
N GLY A 229 -13.09 -28.69 1.73
CA GLY A 229 -12.33 -29.66 0.92
C GLY A 229 -12.02 -30.94 1.68
N HIS A 230 -11.86 -30.87 2.99
CA HIS A 230 -11.71 -32.04 3.85
C HIS A 230 -13.06 -32.70 4.12
N THR A 231 -13.08 -34.05 4.10
CA THR A 231 -14.26 -34.87 4.38
C THR A 231 -14.33 -35.34 5.84
N ASP A 232 -13.25 -35.20 6.61
CA ASP A 232 -13.16 -35.52 8.03
C ASP A 232 -12.70 -34.28 8.84
N LYS A 233 -12.42 -34.46 10.13
CA LYS A 233 -11.93 -33.41 11.04
C LYS A 233 -10.51 -32.99 10.66
N ILE A 234 -10.33 -31.69 10.45
CA ILE A 234 -9.00 -31.10 10.25
C ILE A 234 -8.18 -31.26 11.54
N HIS A 235 -7.09 -32.01 11.45
CA HIS A 235 -6.16 -32.28 12.54
C HIS A 235 -4.98 -31.30 12.58
N SER A 236 -4.65 -30.65 11.44
CA SER A 236 -3.49 -29.76 11.35
C SER A 236 -3.64 -28.65 10.31
N ILE A 237 -2.96 -27.53 10.54
CA ILE A 237 -2.87 -26.38 9.63
C ILE A 237 -1.44 -25.82 9.67
N ALA A 238 -0.89 -25.48 8.51
CA ALA A 238 0.40 -24.80 8.38
C ALA A 238 0.30 -23.64 7.37
N TYR A 239 1.04 -22.56 7.63
CA TYR A 239 1.15 -21.40 6.74
C TYR A 239 2.53 -21.37 6.09
N SER A 240 2.61 -20.95 4.83
CA SER A 240 3.89 -20.65 4.22
C SER A 240 4.56 -19.44 4.87
N PRO A 241 5.90 -19.33 4.86
CA PRO A 241 6.62 -18.20 5.46
C PRO A 241 6.24 -16.82 4.88
N ASP A 242 5.82 -16.78 3.61
CA ASP A 242 5.32 -15.57 2.92
C ASP A 242 3.84 -15.28 3.23
N GLY A 243 3.13 -16.19 3.91
CA GLY A 243 1.71 -16.09 4.25
C GLY A 243 0.78 -16.14 3.04
N LEU A 244 1.26 -16.61 1.88
CA LEU A 244 0.47 -16.72 0.65
C LEU A 244 -0.25 -18.06 0.52
N ASN A 245 0.25 -19.10 1.17
CA ASN A 245 -0.28 -20.45 1.08
C ASN A 245 -0.65 -20.98 2.47
N VAL A 246 -1.70 -21.79 2.51
CA VAL A 246 -2.07 -22.58 3.68
C VAL A 246 -2.19 -24.05 3.26
N VAL A 247 -1.71 -24.94 4.11
CA VAL A 247 -1.90 -26.38 3.98
C VAL A 247 -2.69 -26.85 5.18
N SER A 248 -3.67 -27.73 4.95
CA SER A 248 -4.48 -28.33 6.00
C SER A 248 -4.52 -29.85 5.83
N GLY A 249 -4.43 -30.57 6.95
CA GLY A 249 -4.51 -32.03 6.99
C GLY A 249 -5.73 -32.47 7.80
N SER A 250 -6.51 -33.38 7.24
CA SER A 250 -7.68 -34.03 7.83
C SER A 250 -7.50 -35.53 7.85
#